data_AF-A0A0G0NE21-F1
#
_entry.id   AF-A0A0G0NE21-F1
#
_cell.length_a   1.000
_cell.length_b   1.000
_cell.length_c   1.000
_cell.angle_alpha   90.00
_cell.angle_beta   90.00
_cell.angle_gamma   90.00
#
_symmetry.space_group_name_H-M   'P 1'
#
loop_
_entity.id
_entity.type
_entity.pdbx_description
1 polymer ?
#
loop_
_entity_poly.entity_id
_entity_poly.type
_entity_poly.pdbx_seq_one_letter_code
_entity_poly.pdbx_strand_id
1 'polypeptide(L)' 'MKITNQRVMGIDPGYDRLGVAIMEKDPRGEKLIFSTCLTSDKYGNWEKKLKK' A
#
# COMPACT_ATOMS: atom_id res chain seq x y z
N MET A 1 -29.96 3.65 -4.70
CA MET A 1 -28.57 3.43 -5.18
C MET A 1 -27.64 3.67 -3.99
N LYS A 2 -26.87 2.66 -3.56
CA LYS A 2 -25.91 2.82 -2.45
C LYS A 2 -24.66 3.47 -3.03
N ILE A 3 -24.41 4.74 -2.70
CA ILE A 3 -23.11 5.37 -3.01
C ILE A 3 -22.15 4.88 -1.93
N THR A 4 -21.25 3.97 -2.30
CA THR A 4 -20.20 3.49 -1.40
C THR A 4 -18.87 3.91 -1.98
N ASN A 5 -18.15 4.79 -1.29
CA ASN A 5 -16.75 5.04 -1.60
C ASN A 5 -16.00 3.73 -1.33
N GLN A 6 -15.49 3.09 -2.39
CA GLN A 6 -14.73 1.85 -2.29
C GLN A 6 -13.25 2.20 -2.21
N ARG A 7 -12.55 1.68 -1.21
CA ARG A 7 -11.10 1.82 -1.11
C ARG A 7 -10.43 0.49 -1.43
N VAL A 8 -9.39 0.57 -2.23
CA VAL A 8 -8.53 -0.56 -2.58
C VAL A 8 -7.11 -0.22 -2.18
N MET A 9 -6.44 -1.16 -1.52
CA MET A 9 -5.02 -1.07 -1.23
C MET A 9 -4.25 -1.96 -2.19
N GLY A 10 -3.39 -1.37 -3.01
CA GLY A 10 -2.40 -2.07 -3.81
C GLY A 10 -1.13 -2.30 -3.01
N ILE A 11 -0.62 -3.52 -3.04
CA ILE A 11 0.63 -3.91 -2.38
C ILE A 11 1.53 -4.55 -3.44
N ASP A 12 2.72 -3.98 -3.64
CA ASP A 12 3.77 -4.51 -4.52
C ASP A 12 4.96 -5.00 -3.66
N PRO A 13 5.05 -6.31 -3.39
CA PRO A 13 6.00 -6.86 -2.44
C PRO A 13 7.43 -6.93 -2.98
N GLY A 14 8.38 -6.52 -2.14
CA GLY A 14 9.81 -6.73 -2.34
C GLY A 14 10.55 -6.84 -1.01
N TYR A 15 11.70 -7.52 -1.02
CA TYR A 15 12.46 -7.84 0.19
C TYR A 15 13.08 -6.63 0.89
N ASP A 16 13.45 -5.61 0.12
CA ASP A 16 14.07 -4.37 0.63
C ASP A 16 13.11 -3.18 0.52
N ARG A 17 12.12 -3.28 -0.38
CA ARG A 17 11.15 -2.24 -0.72
C ARG A 17 9.77 -2.85 -0.89
N LEU A 18 8.77 -2.28 -0.23
CA LEU A 18 7.36 -2.67 -0.32
C LEU A 18 6.55 -1.47 -0.79
N GLY A 19 6.06 -1.52 -2.03
CA GLY A 19 5.19 -0.49 -2.59
C GLY A 19 3.79 -0.61 -1.99
N VAL A 20 3.21 0.50 -1.55
CA VAL A 20 1.82 0.55 -1.05
C VAL A 20 1.12 1.75 -1.67
N ALA A 21 -0.07 1.53 -2.23
CA ALA A 21 -0.94 2.59 -2.72
C ALA A 21 -2.37 2.38 -2.24
N ILE A 22 -3.09 3.45 -1.92
CA ILE A 22 -4.51 3.43 -1.60
C ILE A 22 -5.23 4.24 -2.67
N MET A 23 -6.16 3.59 -3.37
CA MET A 23 -7.05 4.19 -4.36
C MET A 23 -8.46 4.23 -3.79
N GLU A 24 -9.20 5.29 -4.07
CA GLU A 24 -10.63 5.40 -3.79
C GLU A 24 -11.40 5.51 -5.10
N LYS A 25 -12.48 4.74 -5.21
CA LYS A 25 -13.45 4.82 -6.29
C LYS A 25 -14.75 5.39 -5.76
N ASP A 26 -15.16 6.52 -6.32
CA ASP A 26 -16.45 7.16 -6.09
C ASP A 26 -17.24 7.25 -7.42
N PRO A 27 -18.49 7.74 -7.42
CA PRO A 27 -19.27 7.86 -8.66
C PRO A 27 -18.69 8.82 -9.71
N ARG A 28 -17.72 9.67 -9.35
CA ARG A 28 -17.06 10.64 -10.23
C ARG A 28 -15.76 10.08 -10.82
N GLY A 29 -15.25 8.96 -10.30
CA GLY A 29 -14.10 8.26 -10.86
C GLY A 29 -13.18 7.66 -9.80
N GLU A 30 -11.92 7.50 -10.18
CA GLU A 30 -10.89 6.92 -9.33
C GLU A 30 -9.88 7.99 -8.92
N LYS A 31 -9.47 7.97 -7.65
CA LYS A 31 -8.55 8.93 -7.06
C LYS A 31 -7.46 8.23 -6.26
N LEU A 32 -6.21 8.67 -6.46
CA LEU A 32 -5.11 8.29 -5.58
C LEU A 32 -5.23 9.03 -4.24
N ILE A 33 -5.29 8.26 -3.16
CA ILE A 33 -5.38 8.78 -1.79
C ILE A 33 -4.01 8.83 -1.13
N PHE A 34 -3.21 7.78 -1.32
CA PHE A 34 -1.91 7.65 -0.70
C PHE A 34 -1.01 6.75 -1.56
N SER A 35 0.28 7.07 -1.63
CA SER A 35 1.29 6.20 -2.22
C SER A 35 2.58 6.36 -1.43
N THR A 36 3.20 5.23 -1.07
CA THR A 36 4.50 5.20 -0.43
C THR A 36 5.28 3.96 -0.83
N CYS A 37 6.59 3.99 -0.59
CA CYS A 37 7.45 2.82 -0.67
C CYS A 37 8.09 2.65 0.70
N LEU A 38 7.69 1.59 1.42
CA LEU A 38 8.31 1.23 2.69
C LEU A 38 9.65 0.59 2.38
N THR A 39 10.71 1.04 3.05
CA THR A 39 12.05 0.50 2.87
C THR A 39 12.50 -0.24 4.12
N SER A 40 13.28 -1.30 3.94
CA SER A 40 13.97 -2.02 5.02
C SER A 40 15.45 -2.17 4.68
N ASP A 41 16.28 -2.36 5.71
CA ASP A 41 17.70 -2.64 5.50
C ASP A 41 17.87 -3.98 4.78
N LYS A 42 18.48 -3.96 3.60
CA LYS A 42 18.76 -5.13 2.77
C LYS A 42 19.49 -6.23 3.55
N TYR A 43 20.40 -5.84 4.42
CA TYR A 43 21.24 -6.77 5.20
C TYR A 43 20.68 -7.01 6.61
N GLY A 44 19.56 -6.38 6.96
CA GLY A 44 18.89 -6.56 8.23
C GLY A 44 18.36 -7.98 8.40
N ASN A 45 18.45 -8.51 9.63
CA ASN A 45 17.97 -9.85 9.94
C ASN A 45 16.45 -9.97 9.65
N TRP A 46 16.03 -11.07 9.02
CA TRP A 46 14.64 -11.32 8.57
C TRP A 46 13.60 -11.11 9.66
N GLU A 47 13.93 -11.53 10.88
CA GLU A 47 13.06 -11.35 12.03
C GLU A 47 12.75 -9.89 12.31
N LYS A 48 13.72 -8.98 12.12
CA LYS A 48 13.54 -7.54 12.32
C LYS A 48 12.74 -6.87 11.21
N LYS A 49 12.70 -7.48 10.01
CA LYS A 49 11.88 -7.00 8.88
C LYS A 49 10.39 -7.30 9.06
N LEU A 50 10.07 -8.39 9.79
CA LEU A 50 8.70 -8.88 9.96
C LEU A 50 8.13 -8.67 11.37
N LYS A 51 8.98 -8.38 12.37
CA LYS A 51 8.54 -8.07 13.74
C LYS A 51 8.38 -6.55 13.90
N LYS A 52 7.22 -6.16 14.41
CA LYS A 52 6.87 -4.81 14.84
C LYS A 52 7.45 -4.52 16.21
#